data_AF-A0A7V6M3N4-F1
#
_entry.id   AF-A0A7V6M3N4-F1
#
_cell.length_a   1.000
_cell.length_b   1.000
_cell.length_c   1.000
_cell.angle_alpha   90.00
_cell.angle_beta   90.00
_cell.angle_gamma   90.00
#
_symmetry.space_group_name_H-M   'P 1'
#
loop_
_entity.id
_entity.type
_entity.pdbx_description
1 polymer ?
#
loop_
_entity_poly.entity_id
_entity_poly.type
_entity_poly.pdbx_seq_one_letter_code
_entity_poly.pdbx_strand_id
1 'polypeptide(L)'
;MNIFICLFYFLPFLRFSYTDLRWQKVNNNEIIAAWLIVSGIKVVVCPVQLIALNFLRSICVLGILMLIVIISESIRDKYLFGGGDIKLISLLTWTFDSRTVLFSICLGCIFAIIFLLINKFFINSKTTAIPFIPFLTSGLLFSLVLQHFFLFSKI
;
A
#
# COMPACT_ATOMS: atom_id res chain seq x y z
N MET A 1 0.71 -18.92 -1.01
CA MET A 1 1.77 -18.19 -1.75
C MET A 1 3.09 -18.50 -1.06
N ASN A 2 4.16 -18.81 -1.79
CA ASN A 2 5.45 -19.14 -1.18
C ASN A 2 5.98 -17.92 -0.40
N ILE A 3 6.45 -18.11 0.83
CA ILE A 3 6.89 -17.04 1.72
C ILE A 3 8.03 -16.21 1.11
N PHE A 4 8.91 -16.86 0.34
CA PHE A 4 9.99 -16.18 -0.38
C PHE A 4 9.44 -15.19 -1.42
N ILE A 5 8.38 -15.57 -2.14
CA ILE A 5 7.74 -14.71 -3.14
C ILE A 5 7.04 -13.52 -2.45
N CYS A 6 6.39 -13.75 -1.31
CA CYS A 6 5.82 -12.67 -0.50
C CYS A 6 6.90 -11.67 -0.07
N LEU A 7 8.09 -12.16 0.30
CA LEU A 7 9.20 -11.33 0.74
C LEU A 7 9.75 -10.48 -0.41
N PHE A 8 9.89 -11.06 -1.61
CA PHE A 8 10.23 -10.29 -2.82
C PHE A 8 9.20 -9.22 -3.17
N TYR A 9 7.92 -9.52 -3.03
CA TYR A 9 6.84 -8.54 -3.22
C TYR A 9 6.81 -7.46 -2.14
N PHE A 10 7.24 -7.76 -0.92
CA PHE A 10 7.27 -6.82 0.20
C PHE A 10 8.45 -5.84 0.13
N LEU A 11 9.61 -6.25 -0.40
CA LEU A 11 10.83 -5.44 -0.48
C LEU A 11 10.64 -4.05 -1.11
N PRO A 12 9.95 -3.87 -2.25
CA PRO A 12 9.69 -2.55 -2.81
C PRO A 12 8.91 -1.64 -1.84
N PHE A 13 7.93 -2.18 -1.12
CA PHE A 13 7.15 -1.43 -0.14
C PHE A 13 8.02 -0.98 1.04
N LEU A 14 8.88 -1.86 1.55
CA LEU A 14 9.85 -1.48 2.58
C LEU A 14 10.78 -0.34 2.11
N ARG A 15 11.22 -0.39 0.85
CA ARG A 15 11.99 0.71 0.24
C ARG A 15 11.18 2.00 0.18
N PHE A 16 9.91 1.95 -0.21
CA PHE A 16 9.02 3.13 -0.25
C PHE A 16 8.83 3.76 1.13
N SER A 17 8.66 2.94 2.17
CA SER A 17 8.56 3.42 3.55
C SER A 17 9.83 4.14 4.00
N TYR A 18 11.01 3.60 3.67
CA TYR A 18 12.28 4.26 3.96
C TYR A 18 12.41 5.61 3.22
N THR A 19 12.06 5.66 1.93
CA THR A 19 12.13 6.90 1.15
C THR A 19 11.13 7.95 1.64
N ASP A 20 9.94 7.53 2.05
CA ASP A 20 8.90 8.41 2.60
C ASP A 20 9.31 8.99 3.95
N LEU A 21 9.89 8.18 4.84
CA LEU A 21 10.43 8.67 6.12
C LEU A 21 11.56 9.68 5.93
N ARG A 22 12.43 9.45 4.95
CA ARG A 22 13.64 10.28 4.77
C ARG A 22 13.39 11.55 3.97
N TRP A 23 12.55 11.48 2.94
CA TRP A 23 12.37 12.56 1.97
C TRP A 23 10.91 12.99 1.78
N GLN A 24 9.96 12.36 2.47
CA GLN A 24 8.51 12.62 2.36
C GLN A 24 7.99 12.59 0.92
N LYS A 25 8.69 11.83 0.07
CA LYS A 25 8.42 11.74 -1.36
C LYS A 25 8.92 10.41 -1.89
N VAL A 26 8.03 9.70 -2.57
CA VAL A 26 8.38 8.52 -3.37
C VAL A 26 8.43 8.91 -4.84
N ASN A 27 9.53 8.57 -5.49
CA ASN A 27 9.74 8.92 -6.89
C ASN A 27 8.96 7.97 -7.81
N ASN A 28 8.37 8.52 -8.87
CA ASN A 28 7.65 7.71 -9.87
C ASN A 28 8.53 6.60 -10.46
N ASN A 29 9.83 6.84 -10.64
CA ASN A 29 10.77 5.85 -11.16
C ASN A 29 10.89 4.62 -10.25
N GLU A 30 10.82 4.81 -8.92
CA GLU A 30 10.86 3.69 -7.97
C GLU A 30 9.56 2.87 -8.03
N ILE A 31 8.41 3.54 -8.21
CA ILE A 31 7.10 2.88 -8.39
C ILE A 31 7.10 2.06 -9.69
N ILE A 32 7.62 2.62 -10.79
CA ILE A 32 7.71 1.94 -12.09
C ILE A 32 8.67 0.73 -11.99
N ALA A 33 9.82 0.88 -11.37
CA ALA A 33 10.77 -0.21 -11.16
C ALA A 33 10.13 -1.35 -10.35
N ALA A 34 9.43 -1.03 -9.26
CA ALA A 34 8.69 -2.01 -8.48
C ALA A 34 7.60 -2.71 -9.30
N TRP A 35 6.86 -1.96 -10.12
CA TRP A 35 5.86 -2.54 -11.00
C TRP A 35 6.48 -3.54 -11.98
N LEU A 36 7.60 -3.21 -12.61
CA LEU A 36 8.33 -4.12 -13.52
C LEU A 36 8.81 -5.39 -12.82
N ILE A 37 9.37 -5.26 -11.60
CA ILE A 37 9.82 -6.42 -10.81
C ILE A 37 8.63 -7.32 -10.48
N VAL A 38 7.52 -6.75 -9.97
CA VAL A 38 6.31 -7.51 -9.63
C VAL A 38 5.72 -8.19 -10.86
N SER A 39 5.68 -7.50 -12.00
CA SER A 39 5.21 -8.05 -13.27
C SER A 39 6.07 -9.22 -13.72
N GLY A 40 7.40 -9.08 -13.67
CA GLY A 40 8.34 -10.17 -14.02
C GLY A 40 8.12 -11.42 -13.17
N ILE A 41 7.95 -11.26 -11.85
CA ILE A 41 7.66 -12.39 -10.94
C ILE A 41 6.29 -13.00 -11.27
N LYS A 42 5.25 -12.19 -11.51
CA LYS A 42 3.91 -12.70 -11.84
C LYS A 42 3.88 -13.52 -13.12
N VAL A 43 4.63 -13.12 -14.15
CA VAL A 43 4.73 -13.89 -15.41
C VAL A 43 5.31 -15.28 -15.19
N VAL A 44 6.25 -15.43 -14.24
CA VAL A 44 6.88 -16.72 -13.93
C VAL A 44 6.00 -17.59 -13.02
N VAL A 45 5.28 -16.99 -12.08
CA VAL A 45 4.63 -17.70 -10.96
C VAL A 45 3.13 -17.88 -11.14
N CYS A 46 2.46 -16.99 -11.88
CA CYS A 46 1.01 -16.93 -11.93
C CYS A 46 0.45 -17.31 -13.31
N PRO A 47 -0.73 -17.93 -13.37
CA PRO A 47 -1.43 -18.15 -14.64
C PRO A 47 -1.87 -16.82 -15.25
N VAL A 48 -1.87 -16.73 -16.58
CA VAL A 48 -2.18 -15.50 -17.34
C VAL A 48 -3.54 -14.88 -16.95
N GLN A 49 -4.55 -15.71 -16.67
CA GLN A 49 -5.87 -15.27 -16.23
C GLN A 49 -5.81 -14.46 -14.93
N LEU A 50 -5.00 -14.91 -13.97
CA LEU A 50 -4.84 -14.23 -12.68
C LEU A 50 -4.04 -12.92 -12.83
N ILE A 51 -3.08 -12.89 -13.76
CA ILE A 51 -2.33 -11.68 -14.10
C ILE A 51 -3.30 -10.63 -14.67
N ALA A 52 -4.10 -10.99 -15.67
CA ALA A 52 -5.07 -10.10 -16.28
C ALA A 52 -6.10 -9.56 -15.26
N LEU A 53 -6.63 -10.43 -14.39
CA LEU A 53 -7.57 -10.02 -13.35
C LEU A 53 -6.95 -9.02 -12.37
N ASN A 54 -5.73 -9.29 -11.88
CA ASN A 54 -5.03 -8.39 -10.96
C ASN A 54 -4.72 -7.04 -11.61
N PHE A 55 -4.42 -7.03 -12.91
CA PHE A 55 -4.12 -5.82 -13.67
C PHE A 55 -5.36 -4.95 -13.78
N LEU A 56 -6.47 -5.56 -14.21
CA LEU A 56 -7.75 -4.87 -14.36
C LEU A 56 -8.23 -4.31 -13.02
N ARG A 57 -8.11 -5.10 -11.94
CA ARG A 57 -8.43 -4.63 -10.59
C ARG A 57 -7.57 -3.44 -10.16
N SER A 58 -6.26 -3.49 -10.42
CA SER A 58 -5.32 -2.41 -10.07
C SER A 58 -5.65 -1.10 -10.80
N ILE A 59 -6.01 -1.18 -12.09
CA ILE A 59 -6.44 -0.02 -12.89
C ILE A 59 -7.79 0.51 -12.41
N CYS A 60 -8.76 -0.37 -12.15
CA CYS A 60 -10.07 0.04 -11.64
C CYS A 60 -9.94 0.76 -10.30
N VAL A 61 -9.14 0.23 -9.37
CA VAL A 61 -8.87 0.88 -8.08
C VAL A 61 -8.19 2.24 -8.28
N LEU A 62 -7.22 2.34 -9.18
CA LEU A 62 -6.58 3.62 -9.51
C LEU A 62 -7.63 4.65 -10.00
N GLY A 63 -8.45 4.27 -10.98
CA GLY A 63 -9.47 5.16 -11.56
C GLY A 63 -10.52 5.60 -10.55
N ILE A 64 -11.03 4.67 -9.75
CA ILE A 64 -12.03 4.96 -8.70
C ILE A 64 -11.44 5.90 -7.65
N LEU A 65 -10.23 5.63 -7.14
CA LEU A 65 -9.59 6.49 -6.14
C LEU A 65 -9.28 7.89 -6.68
N MET A 66 -8.76 7.98 -7.90
CA MET A 66 -8.53 9.28 -8.55
C MET A 66 -9.83 10.08 -8.68
N LEU A 67 -10.92 9.45 -9.11
CA LEU A 67 -12.21 10.10 -9.27
C LEU A 67 -12.76 10.57 -7.91
N ILE A 68 -12.68 9.73 -6.87
CA ILE A 68 -13.09 10.10 -5.50
C ILE A 68 -12.28 11.31 -5.00
N VAL A 69 -10.96 11.31 -5.20
CA VAL A 69 -10.11 12.42 -4.75
C VAL A 69 -10.45 13.69 -5.52
N ILE A 70 -10.56 13.64 -6.85
CA ILE A 70 -10.90 14.81 -7.67
C ILE A 70 -12.26 15.41 -7.25
N ILE A 71 -13.28 14.56 -7.07
CA ILE A 71 -14.61 15.02 -6.59
C ILE A 71 -14.48 15.63 -5.20
N SER A 72 -13.75 15.00 -4.29
CA SER A 72 -13.62 15.47 -2.91
C SER A 72 -12.86 16.80 -2.83
N GLU A 73 -11.79 16.96 -3.61
CA GLU A 73 -11.02 18.20 -3.69
C GLU A 73 -11.84 19.32 -4.33
N SER A 74 -12.63 19.01 -5.37
CA SER A 74 -13.54 19.97 -6.00
C SER A 74 -14.66 20.44 -5.07
N ILE A 75 -15.12 19.61 -4.13
CA ILE A 75 -16.16 19.98 -3.16
C ILE A 75 -15.57 20.78 -1.99
N ARG A 76 -14.33 20.49 -1.60
CA ARG A 76 -13.71 21.04 -0.38
C ARG A 76 -12.74 22.19 -0.63
N ASP A 77 -12.43 22.49 -1.89
CA ASP A 77 -11.40 23.46 -2.32
C ASP A 77 -10.07 23.29 -1.56
N LYS A 78 -9.75 22.04 -1.23
CA LYS A 78 -8.58 21.68 -0.42
C LYS A 78 -7.95 20.44 -0.99
N TYR A 79 -6.63 20.48 -1.08
CA TYR A 79 -5.82 19.31 -1.38
C TYR A 79 -5.99 18.27 -0.27
N LEU A 80 -6.40 17.05 -0.63
CA LEU A 80 -6.75 16.00 0.33
C LEU A 80 -5.75 14.86 0.30
N PHE A 81 -5.34 14.43 -0.89
CA PHE A 81 -4.68 13.13 -1.02
C PHE A 81 -3.61 13.12 -2.11
N GLY A 82 -2.46 12.52 -1.77
CA GLY A 82 -1.30 12.42 -2.63
C GLY A 82 -1.56 11.58 -3.87
N GLY A 83 -1.29 12.14 -5.06
CA GLY A 83 -1.27 11.33 -6.30
C GLY A 83 -0.24 10.19 -6.24
N GLY A 84 0.78 10.31 -5.41
CA GLY A 84 1.73 9.22 -5.11
C GLY A 84 1.09 8.09 -4.30
N ASP A 85 0.31 8.41 -3.27
CA ASP A 85 -0.34 7.43 -2.41
C ASP A 85 -1.36 6.58 -3.18
N ILE A 86 -2.12 7.22 -4.08
CA ILE A 86 -3.07 6.53 -4.97
C ILE A 86 -2.34 5.52 -5.87
N LYS A 87 -1.19 5.90 -6.43
CA LYS A 87 -0.36 4.99 -7.23
C LYS A 87 0.17 3.82 -6.41
N LEU A 88 0.56 4.06 -5.16
CA LEU A 88 1.04 3.01 -4.27
C LEU A 88 -0.07 2.04 -3.86
N ILE A 89 -1.29 2.51 -3.62
CA ILE A 89 -2.45 1.64 -3.36
C ILE A 89 -2.79 0.82 -4.62
N SER A 90 -2.70 1.43 -5.80
CA SER A 90 -2.87 0.71 -7.07
C SER A 90 -1.79 -0.36 -7.27
N LEU A 91 -0.52 -0.05 -6.96
CA LEU A 91 0.60 -1.01 -7.00
C LEU A 91 0.43 -2.12 -5.96
N LEU A 92 -0.06 -1.81 -4.77
CA LEU A 92 -0.39 -2.79 -3.74
C LEU A 92 -1.48 -3.76 -4.23
N THR A 93 -2.51 -3.22 -4.88
CA THR A 93 -3.59 -3.99 -5.51
C THR A 93 -3.10 -4.81 -6.70
N TRP A 94 -2.09 -4.34 -7.43
CA TRP A 94 -1.42 -5.13 -8.46
C TRP A 94 -0.69 -6.32 -7.83
N THR A 95 0.00 -6.08 -6.72
CA THR A 95 0.95 -7.02 -6.12
C THR A 95 0.26 -8.15 -5.36
N PHE A 96 -0.63 -7.82 -4.41
CA PHE A 96 -1.25 -8.77 -3.48
C PHE A 96 -2.72 -9.06 -3.80
N ASP A 97 -3.32 -10.06 -3.17
CA ASP A 97 -4.75 -10.36 -3.29
C ASP A 97 -5.63 -9.36 -2.52
N SER A 98 -6.92 -9.30 -2.84
CA SER A 98 -7.84 -8.28 -2.31
C SER A 98 -7.98 -8.30 -0.80
N ARG A 99 -7.92 -9.49 -0.17
CA ARG A 99 -7.99 -9.62 1.28
C ARG A 99 -6.78 -8.97 1.94
N THR A 100 -5.58 -9.31 1.49
CA THR A 100 -4.33 -8.73 2.00
C THR A 100 -4.29 -7.22 1.80
N VAL A 101 -4.71 -6.75 0.61
CA VAL A 101 -4.79 -5.30 0.32
C VAL A 101 -5.73 -4.61 1.29
N LEU A 102 -6.95 -5.11 1.47
CA LEU A 102 -7.94 -4.49 2.35
C LEU A 102 -7.48 -4.48 3.81
N PHE A 103 -6.96 -5.61 4.32
CA PHE A 103 -6.41 -5.66 5.67
C PHE A 103 -5.22 -4.73 5.86
N SER A 104 -4.31 -4.65 4.90
CA SER A 104 -3.16 -3.75 4.99
C SER A 104 -3.56 -2.28 5.05
N ILE A 105 -4.57 -1.86 4.28
CA ILE A 105 -5.10 -0.49 4.33
C ILE A 105 -5.78 -0.25 5.68
N CYS A 106 -6.65 -1.14 6.13
CA CYS A 106 -7.34 -0.99 7.42
C CYS A 106 -6.34 -0.90 8.58
N LEU A 107 -5.37 -1.83 8.66
CA LEU A 107 -4.34 -1.82 9.70
C LEU A 107 -3.45 -0.59 9.61
N GLY A 108 -3.05 -0.19 8.39
CA GLY A 108 -2.27 1.03 8.19
C GLY A 108 -3.01 2.28 8.67
N CYS A 109 -4.30 2.41 8.36
CA CYS A 109 -5.13 3.50 8.88
C CYS A 109 -5.23 3.46 10.41
N ILE A 110 -5.44 2.29 11.01
CA ILE A 110 -5.48 2.13 12.47
C ILE A 110 -4.15 2.58 13.10
N PHE A 111 -3.01 2.13 12.55
CA PHE A 111 -1.70 2.53 13.06
C PHE A 111 -1.45 4.04 12.92
N ALA A 112 -1.86 4.64 11.81
CA ALA A 112 -1.76 6.09 11.61
C ALA A 112 -2.62 6.87 12.62
N ILE A 113 -3.85 6.40 12.91
CA ILE A 113 -4.74 7.01 13.90
C ILE A 113 -4.16 6.86 15.31
N ILE A 114 -3.66 5.68 15.68
CA ILE A 114 -3.01 5.45 16.98
C ILE A 114 -1.81 6.39 17.13
N PHE A 115 -0.97 6.50 16.11
CA PHE A 115 0.18 7.41 16.12
C PHE A 115 -0.24 8.87 16.30
N LEU A 116 -1.29 9.30 15.60
CA LEU A 116 -1.87 10.64 15.75
C LEU A 116 -2.37 10.91 17.16
N LEU A 117 -3.09 9.95 17.76
CA LEU A 117 -3.60 10.05 19.12
C LEU A 117 -2.44 10.16 20.11
N ILE A 118 -1.42 9.30 19.99
CA ILE A 118 -0.24 9.34 20.87
C ILE A 118 0.48 10.68 20.75
N ASN A 119 0.73 11.17 19.54
CA ASN A 119 1.41 12.47 19.35
C ASN A 119 0.60 13.63 19.94
N LYS A 120 -0.72 13.61 19.80
CA LYS A 120 -1.60 14.64 20.35
C LYS A 120 -1.62 14.62 21.88
N PHE A 121 -1.66 13.44 22.50
CA PHE A 121 -1.79 13.32 23.95
C PHE A 121 -0.46 13.41 24.71
N PHE A 122 0.64 12.90 24.14
CA PHE A 122 1.90 12.75 24.87
C PHE A 122 3.01 13.71 24.42
N ILE A 123 3.06 14.08 23.14
CA ILE A 123 4.23 14.75 22.55
C ILE A 123 3.93 16.23 22.25
N ASN A 124 2.65 16.62 22.17
CA ASN A 124 2.19 17.99 21.91
C ASN A 124 2.93 18.68 20.75
N SER A 125 3.38 17.89 19.76
CA SER A 125 4.12 18.39 18.61
C SER A 125 3.17 19.01 17.60
N LYS A 126 3.50 20.21 17.10
CA LYS A 126 2.84 20.79 15.91
C LYS A 126 3.03 19.81 14.74
N THR A 127 1.91 19.31 14.23
CA THR A 127 1.84 18.21 13.26
C THR A 127 2.64 18.50 12.00
N THR A 128 3.81 17.86 11.85
CA THR A 128 4.45 17.64 10.57
C THR A 128 3.63 16.61 9.78
N ALA A 129 3.61 16.73 8.45
CA ALA A 129 2.93 15.79 7.57
C ALA A 129 3.20 14.34 7.97
N ILE A 130 2.15 13.54 8.10
CA ILE A 130 2.24 12.15 8.54
C ILE A 130 2.62 11.32 7.31
N PRO A 131 3.77 10.61 7.34
CA PRO A 131 4.14 9.75 6.23
C PRO A 131 3.18 8.55 6.19
N PHE A 132 2.34 8.47 5.16
CA PHE A 132 1.31 7.43 5.03
C PHE A 132 1.92 6.04 4.78
N ILE A 133 3.03 6.01 4.04
CA ILE A 133 3.59 4.77 3.50
C ILE A 133 4.15 3.88 4.61
N PRO A 134 4.89 4.37 5.63
CA PRO A 134 5.31 3.56 6.77
C PRO A 134 4.18 2.80 7.45
N PHE A 135 3.03 3.46 7.66
CA PHE A 135 1.86 2.80 8.24
C PHE A 135 1.23 1.79 7.30
N LEU A 136 1.16 2.09 6.00
CA LEU A 136 0.71 1.12 5.01
C LEU A 136 1.62 -0.12 4.97
N THR A 137 2.93 0.07 5.06
CA THR A 137 3.91 -1.04 5.03
C THR A 137 3.86 -1.89 6.28
N SER A 138 3.66 -1.31 7.46
CA SER A 138 3.46 -2.08 8.69
C SER A 138 2.14 -2.85 8.63
N GLY A 139 1.06 -2.21 8.15
CA GLY A 139 -0.21 -2.88 7.89
C GLY A 139 -0.07 -4.07 6.94
N LEU A 140 0.71 -3.92 5.86
CA LEU A 140 1.02 -5.00 4.92
C LEU A 140 1.79 -6.15 5.59
N LEU A 141 2.81 -5.85 6.39
CA LEU A 141 3.58 -6.86 7.11
C LEU A 141 2.68 -7.66 8.06
N PHE A 142 1.87 -6.97 8.87
CA PHE A 142 0.92 -7.63 9.77
C PHE A 142 -0.11 -8.46 9.01
N SER A 143 -0.62 -7.97 7.87
CA SER A 143 -1.55 -8.72 7.04
C SER A 143 -0.92 -10.01 6.49
N LEU A 144 0.34 -9.97 6.04
CA LEU A 144 1.05 -11.15 5.54
C LEU A 144 1.30 -12.16 6.65
N VAL A 145 1.69 -11.68 7.83
CA VAL A 145 1.88 -12.52 9.02
C VAL A 145 0.58 -13.19 9.45
N LEU A 146 -0.52 -12.42 9.54
CA LEU A 146 -1.85 -12.94 9.87
C LEU A 146 -2.31 -13.98 8.84
N GLN A 147 -2.13 -13.70 7.55
CA GLN A 147 -2.48 -14.63 6.49
C GLN A 147 -1.71 -15.96 6.65
N HIS A 148 -0.43 -15.90 7.01
CA HIS A 148 0.38 -17.09 7.26
C HIS A 148 -0.14 -17.89 8.48
N PHE A 149 -0.38 -17.23 9.62
CA PHE A 149 -0.89 -17.90 10.82
C PHE A 149 -2.31 -18.49 10.63
N PHE A 150 -3.21 -17.77 9.96
CA PHE A 150 -4.54 -18.29 9.64
C PHE A 150 -4.51 -19.46 8.66
N LEU A 151 -3.51 -19.53 7.78
CA LEU A 151 -3.33 -20.67 6.88
C LEU A 151 -2.89 -21.93 7.66
N PHE A 152 -2.01 -21.76 8.65
CA PHE A 152 -1.55 -22.85 9.53
C PHE A 152 -2.64 -23.34 10.50
N SER A 153 -3.58 -22.48 10.90
CA SER A 153 -4.72 -22.86 11.75
C SER A 153 -5.74 -23.79 11.06
N LYS A 154 -5.66 -23.98 9.73
CA LYS A 154 -6.61 -24.79 8.95
C LYS A 154 -6.02 -26.12 8.45
N ILE A 155 -4.79 -26.46 8.85
CA ILE A 155 -4.13 -27.74 8.60
C ILE A 155 -4.13 -28.51 9.92
#